data_AF-A0A0P1FY86-F1
#
_entry.id   AF-A0A0P1FY86-F1
#
_cell.length_a   1.000
_cell.length_b   1.000
_cell.length_c   1.000
_cell.angle_alpha   90.00
_cell.angle_beta   90.00
_cell.angle_gamma   90.00
#
_symmetry.space_group_name_H-M   'P 1'
#
loop_
_entity.id
_entity.type
_entity.pdbx_description
1 polymer ?
#
loop_
_entity_poly.entity_id
_entity_poly.type
_entity_poly.pdbx_seq_one_letter_code
_entity_poly.pdbx_strand_id
1 'polypeptide(L)'
;MRATTALIFAFYLTGCADFPDLNDQIEPAARQADFPALLPLDPILAANADSQITKDTDKSLQARARALRARANRLRQLAEG
;
A
#
# COMPACT_ATOMS: atom_id res chain seq x y z
N MET A 1 6.10 -31.31 -29.93
CA MET A 1 4.64 -31.05 -29.97
C MET A 1 3.87 -31.92 -28.98
N ARG A 2 3.89 -33.27 -29.07
CA ARG A 2 3.13 -34.15 -28.15
C ARG A 2 3.51 -33.99 -26.66
N ALA A 3 4.81 -33.87 -26.37
CA ALA A 3 5.31 -33.63 -25.02
C ALA A 3 4.89 -32.27 -24.45
N THR A 4 4.84 -31.24 -25.31
CA THR A 4 4.43 -29.88 -24.93
C THR A 4 2.94 -29.84 -24.57
N THR A 5 2.09 -30.53 -25.33
CA THR A 5 0.65 -30.65 -25.04
C THR A 5 0.39 -31.40 -23.73
N ALA A 6 1.14 -32.49 -23.47
CA ALA A 6 1.04 -33.24 -22.22
C ALA A 6 1.44 -32.40 -20.99
N LEU A 7 2.49 -31.58 -21.12
CA LEU A 7 2.96 -30.70 -20.05
C LEU A 7 1.91 -29.61 -19.71
N ILE A 8 1.31 -28.99 -20.73
CA ILE A 8 0.26 -27.97 -20.53
C ILE A 8 -0.95 -28.58 -19.84
N PHE A 9 -1.36 -29.79 -20.25
CA PHE A 9 -2.51 -30.47 -19.65
C PHE A 9 -2.27 -30.79 -18.17
N ALA A 10 -1.08 -31.27 -17.80
CA ALA A 10 -0.72 -31.52 -16.40
C ALA A 10 -0.78 -30.25 -15.54
N PHE A 11 -0.40 -29.09 -16.09
CA PHE A 11 -0.46 -27.82 -15.37
C PHE A 11 -1.89 -27.37 -15.08
N TYR A 12 -2.82 -27.59 -16.01
CA TYR A 12 -4.25 -27.29 -15.82
C TYR A 12 -4.89 -28.12 -14.71
N LEU A 13 -4.43 -29.34 -14.45
CA LEU A 13 -4.94 -30.18 -13.37
C LEU A 13 -4.53 -29.69 -11.96
N THR A 14 -3.48 -28.87 -11.84
CA THR A 14 -2.99 -28.38 -10.54
C THR A 14 -3.80 -27.21 -9.96
N GLY A 15 -4.67 -26.58 -10.75
CA GLY A 15 -5.54 -25.49 -10.31
C GLY A 15 -6.83 -25.92 -9.61
N CYS A 16 -7.19 -27.21 -9.68
CA CYS A 16 -8.33 -27.80 -8.95
C CYS A 16 -7.88 -28.45 -7.64
N ALA A 17 -6.95 -27.82 -6.92
CA ALA A 17 -6.68 -28.20 -5.54
C ALA A 17 -7.77 -27.62 -4.65
N ASP A 18 -8.25 -28.42 -3.70
CA ASP A 18 -9.18 -27.95 -2.68
C ASP A 18 -8.53 -26.79 -1.91
N PHE A 19 -9.25 -25.68 -1.75
CA PHE A 19 -8.75 -24.58 -0.93
C PHE A 19 -8.60 -25.11 0.49
N PRO A 20 -7.42 -24.99 1.13
CA PRO A 20 -7.23 -25.51 2.48
C PRO A 20 -8.28 -24.89 3.41
N ASP A 21 -8.87 -25.70 4.28
CA ASP A 21 -9.92 -25.22 5.19
C ASP A 21 -9.34 -24.22 6.20
N LEU A 22 -9.37 -22.94 5.83
CA LEU A 22 -8.90 -21.84 6.67
C LEU A 22 -9.85 -21.58 7.85
N ASN A 23 -11.06 -22.14 7.84
CA ASN A 23 -12.03 -21.93 8.92
C ASN A 23 -11.60 -22.61 10.22
N ASP A 24 -10.74 -23.63 10.16
CA ASP A 24 -10.20 -24.28 11.35
C ASP A 24 -9.19 -23.42 12.11
N GLN A 25 -8.70 -22.32 11.52
CA GLN A 25 -7.75 -21.42 12.18
C GLN A 25 -8.41 -20.44 13.16
N ILE A 26 -9.74 -20.35 13.17
CA ILE A 26 -10.47 -19.49 14.11
C ILE A 26 -10.93 -20.33 15.28
N GLU A 27 -10.35 -20.06 16.46
CA GLU A 27 -10.78 -20.66 17.72
C GLU A 27 -12.30 -20.52 17.91
N PRO A 28 -13.02 -21.57 18.36
CA PRO A 28 -14.47 -21.51 18.55
C PRO A 28 -14.93 -20.32 19.42
N ALA A 29 -14.11 -19.95 20.41
CA ALA A 29 -14.34 -18.78 21.25
C ALA A 29 -14.25 -17.45 20.48
N ALA A 30 -13.35 -17.34 19.49
CA ALA A 30 -13.21 -16.15 18.66
C ALA A 30 -14.38 -15.99 17.66
N ARG A 31 -15.00 -17.09 17.22
CA ARG A 31 -16.21 -17.05 16.38
C ARG A 31 -17.44 -16.52 17.11
N GLN A 32 -17.50 -16.76 18.42
CA GLN A 32 -18.63 -16.35 19.27
C GLN A 32 -18.35 -15.06 20.04
N ALA A 33 -17.14 -14.53 19.94
CA ALA A 33 -16.77 -13.28 20.57
C ALA A 33 -17.55 -12.13 19.96
N ASP A 34 -17.92 -11.17 20.80
CA ASP A 34 -18.51 -9.93 20.34
C ASP A 34 -17.53 -9.20 19.42
N PHE A 35 -18.06 -8.56 18.38
CA PHE A 35 -17.26 -7.68 17.56
C PHE A 35 -16.72 -6.52 18.39
N PRO A 36 -15.47 -6.10 18.15
CA PRO A 36 -14.89 -4.98 18.88
C PRO A 36 -15.70 -3.71 18.65
N ALA A 37 -15.68 -2.82 19.65
CA ALA A 37 -16.33 -1.53 19.54
C ALA A 37 -15.76 -0.75 18.35
N LEU A 38 -16.63 -0.36 17.41
CA LEU A 38 -16.26 0.49 16.29
C LEU A 38 -16.00 1.90 16.81
N LEU A 39 -14.77 2.39 16.66
CA LEU A 39 -14.46 3.78 16.95
C LEU A 39 -15.03 4.69 15.84
N PRO A 40 -15.57 5.86 16.19
CA PRO A 40 -16.05 6.82 15.20
C PRO A 40 -14.89 7.30 14.32
N LEU A 41 -15.12 7.35 13.01
CA LEU A 41 -14.13 7.77 12.02
C LEU A 41 -14.04 9.28 11.88
N ASP A 42 -15.09 10.02 12.25
CA ASP A 42 -15.15 11.48 12.10
C ASP A 42 -13.97 12.23 12.73
N PRO A 43 -13.50 11.89 13.95
CA PRO A 43 -12.33 12.56 14.54
C PRO A 43 -11.05 12.34 13.74
N ILE A 44 -10.89 11.14 13.14
CA ILE A 44 -9.71 10.80 12.32
C ILE A 44 -9.74 11.57 11.01
N LEU A 45 -10.92 11.67 10.39
CA LEU A 45 -11.12 12.42 9.15
C LEU A 45 -10.95 13.93 9.38
N ALA A 46 -11.50 14.45 10.49
CA ALA A 46 -11.38 15.86 10.86
C ALA A 46 -9.91 16.27 11.10
N ALA A 47 -9.10 15.41 11.72
CA ALA A 47 -7.68 15.66 11.93
C ALA A 47 -6.88 15.80 10.61
N ASN A 48 -7.42 15.31 9.49
CA ASN A 48 -6.76 15.29 8.19
C ASN A 48 -7.48 16.16 7.14
N ALA A 49 -8.39 17.04 7.56
CA ALA A 49 -9.22 17.83 6.66
C ALA A 49 -8.42 18.67 5.64
N ASP A 50 -7.22 19.12 6.02
CA ASP A 50 -6.35 19.96 5.18
C ASP A 50 -5.45 19.17 4.21
N SER A 51 -5.46 17.83 4.27
CA SER A 51 -4.61 16.97 3.42
C SER A 51 -5.19 16.78 2.01
N GLN A 52 -5.71 17.85 1.40
CA GLN A 52 -6.24 17.84 0.04
C GLN A 52 -5.29 18.46 -0.97
N ILE A 53 -5.14 17.78 -2.12
CA ILE A 53 -4.46 18.34 -3.28
C ILE A 53 -5.34 19.43 -3.88
N THR A 54 -4.84 20.65 -3.86
CA THR A 54 -5.44 21.81 -4.53
C THR A 54 -4.78 22.05 -5.89
N LYS A 55 -5.37 22.91 -6.72
CA LYS A 55 -4.80 23.33 -8.02
C LYS A 55 -3.40 23.96 -7.90
N ASP A 56 -3.06 24.52 -6.73
CA ASP A 56 -1.77 25.17 -6.49
C ASP A 56 -0.72 24.24 -5.85
N THR A 57 -1.10 23.00 -5.52
CA THR A 57 -0.20 22.04 -4.86
C THR A 57 1.05 21.78 -5.70
N ASP A 58 0.89 21.56 -7.01
CA ASP A 58 2.02 21.33 -7.93
C ASP A 58 2.99 22.53 -7.95
N LYS A 59 2.48 23.75 -8.11
CA LYS A 59 3.29 24.97 -8.08
C LYS A 59 4.07 25.11 -6.77
N SER A 60 3.41 24.85 -5.64
CA SER A 60 4.03 24.95 -4.31
C SER A 60 5.16 23.93 -4.12
N LEU A 61 4.97 22.69 -4.58
CA LEU A 61 5.96 21.63 -4.51
C LEU A 61 7.16 21.91 -5.42
N GLN A 62 6.92 22.40 -6.65
CA GLN A 62 8.00 22.80 -7.55
C GLN A 62 8.82 23.96 -6.99
N ALA A 63 8.18 24.97 -6.38
CA ALA A 63 8.87 26.08 -5.75
C ALA A 63 9.78 25.60 -4.60
N ARG A 64 9.26 24.73 -3.72
CA ARG A 64 10.03 24.11 -2.64
C ARG A 64 11.20 23.30 -3.18
N ALA A 65 10.98 22.48 -4.20
CA ALA A 65 12.04 21.67 -4.81
C ALA A 65 13.17 22.54 -5.40
N ARG A 66 12.83 23.65 -6.09
CA ARG A 66 13.83 24.61 -6.59
C ARG A 66 14.65 25.23 -5.46
N ALA A 67 13.99 25.69 -4.39
CA ALA A 67 14.66 26.28 -3.23
C ALA A 67 15.62 25.29 -2.54
N LEU A 68 15.18 24.03 -2.37
CA LEU A 68 16.01 22.96 -1.80
C LEU A 68 17.24 22.67 -2.65
N ARG A 69 17.09 22.56 -3.98
CA ARG A 69 18.23 22.37 -4.89
C ARG A 69 19.21 23.52 -4.85
N ALA A 70 18.72 24.77 -4.83
CA ALA A 70 19.58 25.95 -4.71
C ALA A 70 20.37 25.94 -3.39
N ARG A 71 19.72 25.58 -2.27
CA ARG A 71 20.40 25.43 -0.98
C ARG A 71 21.46 24.32 -1.02
N ALA A 72 21.15 23.16 -1.59
CA ALA A 72 22.08 22.04 -1.71
C ALA A 72 23.32 22.43 -2.53
N ASN A 73 23.15 23.15 -3.65
CA ASN A 73 24.28 23.61 -4.47
C ASN A 73 25.20 24.55 -3.69
N ARG A 74 24.63 25.49 -2.91
CA ARG A 74 25.44 26.37 -2.04
C ARG A 74 26.23 25.57 -1.00
N LEU A 75 25.62 24.56 -0.38
CA LEU A 75 26.30 23.73 0.61
C LEU A 75 27.45 22.91 -0.01
N ARG A 76 27.28 22.41 -1.25
CA ARG A 76 28.36 21.72 -1.97
C ARG A 76 29.53 22.66 -2.28
N GLN A 77 29.22 23.86 -2.76
CA GLN A 77 30.24 24.89 -3.03
C GLN A 77 31.03 25.26 -1.77
N LEU A 78 30.37 25.32 -0.61
CA LEU A 78 31.02 25.57 0.68
C LEU A 78 31.84 24.37 1.20
N ALA A 79 31.58 23.16 0.71
CA ALA A 79 32.31 21.96 1.12
C ALA A 79 33.51 21.65 0.22
N GLU A 80 33.52 22.18 -1.01
CA GLU A 80 34.57 21.98 -2.01
C GLU A 80 35.64 23.09 -2.02
N GLY A 81 35.41 24.20 -1.32
CA GLY A 81 36.36 25.32 -1.17
C GLY A 81 36.85 25.48 0.26
#